data_AF-A0A845SWR1-F1
#
_entry.id   AF-A0A845SWR1-F1
#
_cell.length_a   1.000
_cell.length_b   1.000
_cell.length_c   1.000
_cell.angle_alpha   90.00
_cell.angle_beta   90.00
_cell.angle_gamma   90.00
#
_symmetry.space_group_name_H-M   'P 1'
#
loop_
_entity.id
_entity.type
_entity.pdbx_description
1 polymer ?
#
loop_
_entity_poly.entity_id
_entity_poly.type
_entity_poly.pdbx_seq_one_letter_code
_entity_poly.pdbx_strand_id
1 'polypeptide(L)'
;MRVAIIGSREIGPFGTDDLIKHIPLNTSELVSGGAAGIDAMAEEAARRLGLPMTVFRPDYEANGRLAPLIRNSRIVDYADLVLAFWDGHSRGTAYTLRVCVEHGKPFRIISVPSAQ
;
A
#
# COMPACT_ATOMS: atom_id res chain seq x y z
N MET A 1 -11.88 7.75 7.17
CA MET A 1 -11.11 6.53 7.51
C MET A 1 -9.75 6.57 6.85
N ARG A 2 -8.74 5.97 7.47
CA ARG A 2 -7.37 5.85 6.95
C ARG A 2 -7.28 4.66 6.02
N VAL A 3 -6.89 4.88 4.77
CA VAL A 3 -6.78 3.81 3.77
C VAL A 3 -5.32 3.63 3.37
N ALA A 4 -4.78 2.45 3.67
CA ALA A 4 -3.47 2.07 3.19
C ALA A 4 -3.55 1.58 1.75
N ILE A 5 -2.67 2.11 0.90
CA ILE A 5 -2.43 1.64 -0.45
C ILE A 5 -1.03 1.06 -0.48
N ILE A 6 -0.95 -0.24 -0.76
CA ILE A 6 0.29 -0.99 -0.86
C ILE A 6 0.24 -1.87 -2.10
N GLY A 7 1.40 -2.21 -2.65
CA GLY A 7 1.39 -3.13 -3.78
C GLY A 7 2.73 -3.42 -4.42
N SER A 8 2.63 -4.05 -5.59
CA SER A 8 3.79 -4.44 -6.40
C SER A 8 4.50 -3.21 -6.98
N ARG A 9 5.82 -3.35 -7.18
CA ARG A 9 6.69 -2.27 -7.68
C ARG A 9 6.74 -2.23 -9.20
N GLU A 10 6.73 -3.40 -9.81
CA GLU A 10 6.77 -3.61 -11.25
C GLU A 10 5.38 -4.02 -11.69
N ILE A 11 4.63 -3.07 -12.23
CA ILE A 11 3.25 -3.27 -12.67
C ILE A 11 3.17 -2.99 -14.16
N GLY A 12 2.35 -3.78 -14.86
CA GLY A 12 2.02 -3.60 -16.26
C GLY A 12 1.13 -2.36 -16.48
N PRO A 13 0.33 -2.32 -17.55
CA PRO A 13 -0.53 -1.16 -17.83
C PRO A 13 -1.62 -0.99 -16.76
N PHE A 14 -1.32 -0.18 -15.75
CA PHE A 14 -2.20 0.18 -14.64
C PHE A 14 -1.87 1.61 -14.21
N GLY A 15 -2.87 2.49 -14.21
CA GLY A 15 -2.66 3.91 -13.93
C GLY A 15 -3.18 4.36 -12.57
N THR A 16 -2.78 5.56 -12.15
CA THR A 16 -3.32 6.19 -10.93
C THR A 16 -4.84 6.37 -10.99
N ASP A 17 -5.41 6.62 -12.19
CA ASP A 17 -6.86 6.78 -12.33
C ASP A 17 -7.60 5.47 -12.07
N ASP A 18 -7.01 4.32 -12.40
CA ASP A 18 -7.57 3.01 -12.06
C ASP A 18 -7.48 2.74 -10.56
N LEU A 19 -6.35 3.10 -9.95
CA LEU A 19 -6.14 3.03 -8.50
C LEU A 19 -7.20 3.84 -7.73
N ILE A 20 -7.44 5.09 -8.15
CA ILE A 20 -8.36 6.02 -7.48
C ILE A 20 -9.78 5.45 -7.41
N LYS A 21 -10.23 4.71 -8.43
CA LYS A 21 -11.59 4.10 -8.47
C LYS A 21 -11.85 3.13 -7.31
N HIS A 22 -10.79 2.61 -6.67
CA HIS A 22 -10.91 1.68 -5.55
C HIS A 22 -10.91 2.38 -4.18
N ILE A 23 -10.59 3.67 -4.12
CA ILE A 23 -10.51 4.44 -2.87
C ILE A 23 -11.95 4.75 -2.39
N PRO A 24 -12.33 4.35 -1.17
CA PRO A 24 -13.64 4.70 -0.61
C PRO A 24 -13.85 6.22 -0.50
N LEU A 25 -15.08 6.69 -0.76
CA LEU A 25 -15.41 8.13 -0.69
C LEU A 25 -15.25 8.74 0.71
N ASN A 26 -15.37 7.95 1.77
CA ASN A 26 -15.18 8.38 3.15
C ASN A 26 -13.71 8.29 3.62
N THR A 27 -12.77 8.16 2.68
CA THR A 27 -11.33 8.21 2.96
C THR A 27 -10.96 9.61 3.42
N SER A 28 -10.29 9.70 4.57
CA SER A 28 -9.83 10.97 5.16
C SER A 28 -8.32 11.14 5.11
N GLU A 29 -7.59 10.06 4.85
CA GLU A 29 -6.13 10.01 4.81
C GLU A 29 -5.71 8.77 4.01
N LEU A 30 -4.70 8.93 3.17
CA LEU A 30 -4.01 7.82 2.51
C LEU A 30 -2.72 7.47 3.24
N VAL A 31 -2.39 6.19 3.24
CA VAL A 31 -1.20 5.65 3.93
C VAL A 31 -0.43 4.78 2.95
N SER A 32 0.89 4.91 2.86
CA SER A 32 1.70 4.01 2.02
C SER A 32 3.13 3.89 2.54
N GLY A 33 3.96 3.15 1.81
CA GLY A 33 5.32 2.81 2.18
C GLY A 33 6.43 3.59 1.45
N GLY A 34 6.07 4.43 0.49
CA GLY A 34 7.01 5.25 -0.28
C GLY A 34 7.97 4.44 -1.15
N ALA A 35 7.57 3.25 -1.58
CA ALA A 35 8.30 2.48 -2.59
C ALA A 35 7.95 2.95 -4.02
N ALA A 36 8.64 2.41 -5.02
CA ALA A 36 8.24 2.56 -6.43
C ALA A 36 6.95 1.79 -6.75
N GLY A 37 6.37 2.05 -7.92
CA GLY A 37 5.15 1.39 -8.39
C GLY A 37 3.90 1.89 -7.68
N ILE A 38 3.14 0.98 -7.08
CA ILE A 38 1.85 1.30 -6.43
C ILE A 38 1.98 2.37 -5.33
N ASP A 39 3.03 2.32 -4.51
CA ASP A 39 3.24 3.29 -3.44
C ASP A 39 3.42 4.72 -4.00
N ALA A 40 4.13 4.88 -5.13
CA ALA A 40 4.27 6.16 -5.82
C ALA A 40 2.94 6.63 -6.44
N MET A 41 2.14 5.70 -6.98
CA MET A 41 0.80 6.01 -7.46
C MET A 41 -0.14 6.44 -6.32
N ALA A 42 0.04 5.90 -5.11
CA ALA A 42 -0.71 6.32 -3.93
C ALA A 42 -0.42 7.78 -3.56
N GLU A 43 0.85 8.20 -3.61
CA GLU A 43 1.23 9.60 -3.38
C GLU A 43 0.60 10.53 -4.42
N GLU A 44 0.62 10.15 -5.69
CA GLU A 44 -0.04 10.92 -6.76
C GLU A 44 -1.57 10.94 -6.59
N ALA A 45 -2.18 9.83 -6.19
CA ALA A 45 -3.61 9.76 -5.91
C ALA A 45 -4.00 10.70 -4.75
N ALA A 46 -3.21 10.72 -3.67
CA ALA A 46 -3.42 11.63 -2.55
C ALA A 46 -3.41 13.09 -3.02
N ARG A 47 -2.42 13.45 -3.83
CA ARG A 47 -2.29 14.80 -4.42
C ARG A 47 -3.49 15.16 -5.30
N ARG A 48 -3.93 14.25 -6.17
CA ARG A 48 -5.09 14.48 -7.06
C ARG A 48 -6.40 14.63 -6.30
N LEU A 49 -6.58 13.88 -5.23
CA LEU A 49 -7.80 13.88 -4.41
C LEU A 49 -7.78 14.96 -3.31
N GLY A 50 -6.66 15.66 -3.11
CA GLY A 50 -6.51 16.61 -2.01
C GLY A 50 -6.54 15.96 -0.62
N LEU A 51 -6.13 14.69 -0.53
CA LEU A 51 -6.13 13.94 0.72
C LEU A 51 -4.78 14.04 1.43
N PRO A 52 -4.75 14.13 2.77
CA PRO A 52 -3.54 13.92 3.55
C PRO A 52 -2.90 12.57 3.26
N MET A 53 -1.57 12.53 3.29
CA MET A 53 -0.79 11.33 3.01
C MET A 53 0.24 11.09 4.12
N THR A 54 0.24 9.88 4.67
CA THR A 54 1.28 9.39 5.58
C THR A 54 2.12 8.31 4.91
N VAL A 55 3.44 8.54 4.84
CA VAL A 55 4.39 7.62 4.21
C VAL A 55 5.31 7.01 5.26
N PHE A 56 5.20 5.70 5.47
CA PHE A 56 6.07 4.95 6.35
C PHE A 56 7.30 4.45 5.60
N ARG A 57 8.45 5.12 5.79
CA ARG A 57 9.73 4.68 5.21
C ARG A 57 10.42 3.63 6.10
N PRO A 58 11.12 2.64 5.51
CA PRO A 58 11.87 1.66 6.28
C PRO A 58 13.05 2.33 7.00
N ASP A 59 13.17 2.06 8.31
CA ASP A 59 14.30 2.52 9.14
C ASP A 59 15.37 1.42 9.21
N TYR A 60 16.32 1.49 8.28
CA TYR A 60 17.42 0.53 8.16
C TYR A 60 18.48 0.70 9.24
N GLU A 61 18.63 1.90 9.81
CA GLU A 61 19.61 2.16 10.87
C GLU A 61 19.20 1.42 12.14
N ALA A 62 17.92 1.51 12.53
CA ALA A 62 17.42 0.85 13.73
C ALA A 62 17.15 -0.64 13.54
N ASN A 63 16.72 -1.07 12.33
CA ASN A 63 16.14 -2.41 12.14
C ASN A 63 16.87 -3.29 11.12
N GLY A 64 17.91 -2.77 10.46
CA GLY A 64 18.67 -3.48 9.44
C GLY A 64 17.76 -4.13 8.38
N ARG A 65 18.01 -5.40 8.08
CA ARG A 65 17.26 -6.16 7.07
C ARG A 65 15.76 -6.32 7.35
N LEU A 66 15.33 -6.16 8.59
CA LEU A 66 13.92 -6.30 8.99
C LEU A 66 13.12 -5.00 8.80
N ALA A 67 13.79 -3.89 8.49
CA ALA A 67 13.17 -2.58 8.34
C ALA A 67 11.93 -2.57 7.42
N PRO A 68 11.93 -3.24 6.25
CA PRO A 68 10.74 -3.26 5.39
C PRO A 68 9.57 -4.01 6.01
N LEU A 69 9.84 -5.10 6.74
CA LEU A 69 8.80 -5.92 7.36
C LEU A 69 8.14 -5.20 8.54
N ILE A 70 8.97 -4.59 9.40
CA ILE A 70 8.50 -3.79 10.53
C ILE A 70 7.69 -2.59 10.04
N ARG A 71 8.19 -1.91 9.00
CA ARG A 71 7.47 -0.83 8.34
C ARG A 71 6.11 -1.29 7.81
N ASN A 72 6.04 -2.46 7.16
CA ASN A 72 4.78 -2.99 6.62
C ASN A 72 3.76 -3.26 7.74
N SER A 73 4.19 -3.83 8.85
CA SER A 73 3.33 -4.02 10.02
C SER A 73 2.78 -2.68 10.54
N ARG A 74 3.63 -1.65 10.63
CA ARG A 74 3.19 -0.29 11.03
C ARG A 74 2.14 0.31 10.10
N ILE A 75 2.23 0.08 8.78
CA ILE A 75 1.20 0.50 7.83
C ILE A 75 -0.14 -0.18 8.15
N VAL A 76 -0.12 -1.50 8.35
CA VAL A 76 -1.32 -2.29 8.66
C VAL A 76 -1.95 -1.82 9.96
N ASP A 77 -1.15 -1.60 11.00
CA ASP A 77 -1.64 -1.18 12.30
C ASP A 77 -2.27 0.22 12.26
N TYR A 78 -1.67 1.15 11.51
CA TYR A 78 -2.12 2.54 11.43
C TYR A 78 -3.38 2.75 10.58
N ALA A 79 -3.59 1.92 9.55
CA ALA A 79 -4.71 2.06 8.62
C ALA A 79 -6.00 1.43 9.15
N ASP A 80 -7.16 1.89 8.69
CA ASP A 80 -8.46 1.27 8.96
C ASP A 80 -8.80 0.19 7.92
N LEU A 81 -8.32 0.38 6.68
CA LEU A 81 -8.50 -0.53 5.54
C LEU A 81 -7.21 -0.59 4.72
N VAL A 82 -6.86 -1.78 4.23
CA VAL A 82 -5.72 -2.00 3.33
C VAL A 82 -6.20 -2.35 1.92
N LEU A 83 -5.82 -1.58 0.92
CA LEU A 83 -5.96 -1.88 -0.50
C LEU A 83 -4.62 -2.40 -1.02
N ALA A 84 -4.57 -3.70 -1.31
CA ALA A 84 -3.39 -4.38 -1.81
C ALA A 84 -3.49 -4.59 -3.32
N PHE A 85 -2.76 -3.79 -4.09
CA PHE A 85 -2.65 -3.94 -5.53
C PHE A 85 -1.55 -4.94 -5.84
N TRP A 86 -1.93 -6.15 -6.27
CA TRP A 86 -1.05 -7.30 -6.29
C TRP A 86 -1.03 -7.99 -7.65
N ASP A 87 0.17 -8.26 -8.13
CA ASP A 87 0.49 -9.03 -9.34
C ASP A 87 0.51 -10.54 -9.09
N GLY A 88 0.28 -11.00 -7.85
CA GLY A 88 0.40 -12.40 -7.46
C GLY A 88 1.82 -12.87 -7.14
N HIS A 89 2.84 -12.04 -7.35
CA HIS A 89 4.26 -12.42 -7.21
C HIS A 89 5.01 -11.63 -6.13
N SER A 90 4.61 -10.39 -5.85
CA SER A 90 5.29 -9.55 -4.85
C SER A 90 5.26 -10.18 -3.45
N ARG A 91 6.43 -10.66 -3.00
CA ARG A 91 6.62 -11.20 -1.64
C ARG A 91 6.35 -10.17 -0.55
N GLY A 92 6.65 -8.90 -0.80
CA GLY A 92 6.38 -7.81 0.14
C GLY A 92 4.89 -7.58 0.34
N THR A 93 4.12 -7.61 -0.76
CA THR A 93 2.65 -7.51 -0.72
C THR A 93 2.04 -8.72 -0.02
N ALA A 94 2.51 -9.93 -0.33
CA ALA A 94 2.07 -11.16 0.32
C ALA A 94 2.32 -11.15 1.84
N TYR A 95 3.49 -10.64 2.27
CA TYR A 95 3.77 -10.46 3.70
C TYR A 95 2.76 -9.50 4.36
N THR A 96 2.50 -8.34 3.75
CA THR A 96 1.56 -7.35 4.32
C THR A 96 0.14 -7.91 4.41
N LEU A 97 -0.31 -8.66 3.40
CA LEU A 97 -1.61 -9.35 3.42
C LEU A 97 -1.70 -10.37 4.56
N ARG A 98 -0.64 -11.15 4.79
CA ARG A 98 -0.58 -12.07 5.94
C ARG A 98 -0.73 -11.32 7.26
N VAL A 99 -0.02 -10.20 7.45
CA VAL A 99 -0.15 -9.36 8.66
C VAL A 99 -1.58 -8.83 8.81
N CYS A 100 -2.26 -8.47 7.71
CA CYS A 100 -3.67 -8.06 7.77
C CYS A 100 -4.56 -9.18 8.31
N VAL A 101 -4.38 -10.42 7.83
CA VAL A 101 -5.12 -11.60 8.32
C VAL A 101 -4.83 -11.84 9.80
N GLU A 102 -3.57 -11.85 10.20
CA GLU A 102 -3.13 -12.08 11.58
C GLU A 102 -3.72 -11.04 12.55
N HIS A 103 -3.84 -9.77 12.13
CA HIS A 103 -4.34 -8.68 12.96
C HIS A 103 -5.86 -8.42 12.79
N GLY A 104 -6.57 -9.22 11.97
CA GLY A 104 -7.98 -8.99 11.66
C GLY A 104 -8.25 -7.64 10.98
N LYS A 105 -7.25 -7.07 10.30
CA LYS A 105 -7.37 -5.79 9.59
C LYS A 105 -8.20 -5.99 8.31
N PRO A 106 -9.26 -5.20 8.06
CA PRO A 106 -9.96 -5.25 6.79
C PRO A 106 -9.01 -4.97 5.62
N PHE A 107 -9.05 -5.83 4.61
CA PHE A 107 -8.25 -5.66 3.40
C PHE A 107 -9.01 -6.04 2.13
N ARG A 108 -8.56 -5.52 0.99
CA ARG A 108 -9.01 -5.93 -0.35
C ARG A 108 -7.79 -6.19 -1.23
N ILE A 109 -7.86 -7.26 -2.01
CA ILE A 109 -6.87 -7.56 -3.04
C ILE A 109 -7.41 -7.05 -4.37
N ILE A 110 -6.62 -6.24 -5.07
CA ILE A 110 -6.89 -5.75 -6.43
C ILE A 110 -5.83 -6.37 -7.33
N SER A 111 -6.26 -7.22 -8.26
CA SER A 111 -5.34 -7.82 -9.23
C SER A 111 -4.82 -6.74 -10.17
N VAL A 112 -3.51 -6.66 -10.33
CA VAL A 112 -2.87 -5.79 -11.33
C VAL A 112 -2.03 -6.64 -12.29
N PRO A 113 -1.89 -6.25 -13.56
CA PRO A 113 -1.02 -6.96 -14.48
C PRO A 113 0.43 -6.88 -14.00
N SER A 114 1.17 -7.99 -14.13
CA SER A 114 2.63 -7.99 -13.97
C SER A 114 3.28 -7.24 -15.14
N ALA A 115 4.40 -6.57 -14.89
CA ALA A 115 5.27 -6.14 -15.98
C ALA A 115 5.81 -7.41 -16.69
N GLN A 116 5.60 -7.51 -18.01
CA GLN A 116 6.16 -8.59 -18.83
C GLN A 116 7.64 -8.36 -19.10
#